data_AF-A0A7S1LTB6-F1
#
_entry.id   AF-A0A7S1LTB6-F1
#
_cell.length_a   1.000
_cell.length_b   1.000
_cell.length_c   1.000
_cell.angle_alpha   90.00
_cell.angle_beta   90.00
_cell.angle_gamma   90.00
#
_symmetry.space_group_name_H-M   'P 1'
#
loop_
_entity.id
_entity.type
_entity.pdbx_description
1 polymer ?
#
loop_
_entity_poly.entity_id
_entity_poly.type
_entity_poly.pdbx_seq_one_letter_code
_entity_poly.pdbx_strand_id
1 'polypeptide(L)'
;SVADGARAALDFSLSNFQWKQAVFFAERLAAESPSDETAYQLSLACFHSQDASRAHWLLQGNPLPKARYLLACCCAQLQKWEEAEEALVSESHAWTGSLAEVAHGAPGLCLLGQVKERLSKHDQAVECYARCLEICPFMWEAYERWSWLALKAPAHSRPSAAGVAASVFNEERFAQAMASLPLPRSHPQQTPLCPPPSRPVGGQQASQLPSFGGGAPRSSREL
;
A
#
# COMPACT_ATOMS: atom_id res chain seq x y z
N SER A 1 17.18 -2.14 -20.38
CA SER A 1 16.54 -3.34 -20.94
C SER A 1 15.04 -3.10 -21.14
N VAL A 2 14.34 -3.95 -21.90
CA VAL A 2 12.86 -3.91 -21.99
C VAL A 2 12.23 -4.14 -20.61
N ALA A 3 12.81 -5.05 -19.81
CA ALA A 3 12.46 -5.24 -18.40
C ALA A 3 12.53 -3.96 -17.55
N ASP A 4 13.55 -3.11 -17.73
CA ASP A 4 13.69 -1.88 -16.95
C ASP A 4 12.60 -0.85 -17.31
N GLY A 5 12.24 -0.78 -18.59
CA GLY A 5 11.12 0.05 -19.06
C GLY A 5 9.79 -0.45 -18.52
N ALA A 6 9.56 -1.77 -18.51
CA ALA A 6 8.36 -2.36 -17.94
C ALA A 6 8.26 -2.11 -16.42
N ARG A 7 9.37 -2.21 -15.69
CA ARG A 7 9.42 -1.91 -14.25
C ARG A 7 9.11 -0.44 -13.97
N ALA A 8 9.72 0.49 -14.71
CA ALA A 8 9.43 1.91 -14.57
C ALA A 8 7.96 2.25 -14.88
N ALA A 9 7.38 1.63 -15.91
CA ALA A 9 5.98 1.80 -16.27
C ALA A 9 5.03 1.20 -15.21
N LEU A 10 5.40 0.06 -14.60
CA LEU A 10 4.69 -0.53 -13.48
C LEU A 10 4.68 0.41 -12.28
N ASP A 11 5.84 0.91 -11.85
CA ASP A 11 5.98 1.81 -10.70
C ASP A 11 5.18 3.11 -10.90
N PHE A 12 5.24 3.68 -12.11
CA PHE A 12 4.42 4.83 -12.51
C PHE A 12 2.92 4.50 -12.42
N SER A 13 2.51 3.36 -12.94
CA SER A 13 1.10 2.94 -12.95
C SER A 13 0.57 2.73 -11.53
N LEU A 14 1.35 2.09 -10.65
CA LEU A 14 0.99 1.89 -9.25
C LEU A 14 0.85 3.22 -8.50
N SER A 15 1.79 4.14 -8.71
CA SER A 15 1.79 5.46 -8.06
C SER A 15 0.63 6.36 -8.51
N ASN A 16 0.06 6.11 -9.70
CA ASN A 16 -1.04 6.88 -10.29
C ASN A 16 -2.37 6.13 -10.32
N PHE A 17 -2.49 5.06 -9.52
CA PHE A 17 -3.72 4.27 -9.36
C PHE A 17 -4.24 3.66 -10.69
N GLN A 18 -3.36 3.44 -11.66
CA GLN A 18 -3.69 2.89 -12.99
C GLN A 18 -3.63 1.35 -12.98
N TRP A 19 -4.49 0.70 -12.22
CA TRP A 19 -4.37 -0.73 -11.88
C TRP A 19 -4.38 -1.67 -13.09
N LYS A 20 -5.24 -1.43 -14.09
CA LYS A 20 -5.26 -2.24 -15.31
C LYS A 20 -3.95 -2.17 -16.09
N GLN A 21 -3.32 -0.99 -16.11
CA GLN A 21 -2.01 -0.81 -16.74
C GLN A 21 -0.91 -1.44 -15.90
N ALA A 22 -0.97 -1.29 -14.58
CA ALA A 22 -0.03 -1.94 -13.66
C ALA A 22 -0.03 -3.47 -13.86
N VAL A 23 -1.21 -4.09 -13.94
CA VAL A 23 -1.33 -5.53 -14.22
C VAL A 23 -0.65 -5.90 -15.53
N PHE A 24 -0.92 -5.18 -16.62
CA PHE A 24 -0.30 -5.45 -17.93
C PHE A 24 1.24 -5.38 -17.88
N PHE A 25 1.81 -4.33 -17.28
CA PHE A 25 3.27 -4.21 -17.20
C PHE A 25 3.89 -5.23 -16.26
N ALA A 26 3.20 -5.60 -15.17
CA ALA A 26 3.65 -6.64 -14.26
C ALA A 26 3.62 -8.04 -14.91
N GLU A 27 2.60 -8.35 -15.72
CA GLU A 27 2.54 -9.60 -16.50
C GLU A 27 3.71 -9.69 -17.47
N ARG A 28 4.00 -8.61 -18.19
CA ARG A 28 5.16 -8.54 -19.10
C ARG A 28 6.47 -8.75 -18.34
N LEU A 29 6.64 -8.11 -17.19
CA LEU A 29 7.83 -8.22 -16.37
C LEU A 29 8.02 -9.66 -15.84
N ALA A 30 6.94 -10.31 -15.39
CA ALA A 30 6.97 -11.70 -14.93
C ALA A 30 7.26 -12.68 -16.07
N ALA A 31 6.77 -12.42 -17.29
CA ALA A 31 7.04 -13.24 -18.47
C ALA A 31 8.50 -13.12 -18.95
N GLU A 32 9.11 -11.94 -18.82
CA GLU A 32 10.50 -11.70 -19.22
C GLU A 32 11.50 -12.23 -18.19
N SER A 33 11.21 -12.07 -16.90
CA SER A 33 12.12 -12.47 -15.81
C SER A 33 11.36 -13.07 -14.62
N PRO A 34 10.91 -14.33 -14.71
CA PRO A 34 10.15 -14.97 -13.64
C PRO A 34 11.01 -15.13 -12.37
N SER A 35 10.48 -14.66 -11.25
CA SER A 35 11.09 -14.70 -9.92
C SER A 35 10.03 -14.45 -8.84
N ASP A 36 10.36 -14.74 -7.58
CA ASP A 36 9.49 -14.43 -6.42
C ASP A 36 9.15 -12.94 -6.34
N GLU A 37 10.09 -12.07 -6.74
CA GLU A 37 9.91 -10.62 -6.77
C GLU A 37 8.88 -10.21 -7.82
N THR A 38 9.00 -10.72 -9.04
CA THR A 38 8.05 -10.41 -10.12
C THR A 38 6.67 -11.02 -9.87
N ALA A 39 6.61 -12.19 -9.22
CA ALA A 39 5.35 -12.78 -8.77
C ALA A 39 4.66 -11.87 -7.76
N TYR A 40 5.41 -11.36 -6.77
CA TYR A 40 4.91 -10.38 -5.82
C TYR A 40 4.39 -9.10 -6.50
N GLN A 41 5.15 -8.53 -7.45
CA GLN A 41 4.76 -7.32 -8.17
C GLN A 41 3.46 -7.49 -8.99
N LEU A 42 3.31 -8.63 -9.67
CA LEU A 42 2.07 -8.96 -10.39
C LEU A 42 0.90 -9.13 -9.43
N SER A 43 1.08 -9.90 -8.36
CA SER A 43 0.03 -10.09 -7.36
C SER A 43 -0.38 -8.80 -6.67
N LEU A 44 0.55 -7.88 -6.41
CA LEU A 44 0.27 -6.56 -5.86
C LEU A 44 -0.63 -5.75 -6.82
N ALA A 45 -0.31 -5.75 -8.12
CA ALA A 45 -1.14 -5.10 -9.12
C ALA A 45 -2.54 -5.75 -9.22
N CYS A 46 -2.62 -7.08 -9.20
CA CYS A 46 -3.89 -7.82 -9.20
C CYS A 46 -4.74 -7.50 -7.96
N PHE A 47 -4.13 -7.49 -6.78
CA PHE A 47 -4.80 -7.14 -5.52
C PHE A 47 -5.42 -5.72 -5.58
N HIS A 48 -4.66 -4.72 -6.04
CA HIS A 48 -5.17 -3.36 -6.22
C HIS A 48 -6.24 -3.25 -7.32
N SER A 49 -6.23 -4.14 -8.30
CA SER A 49 -7.31 -4.25 -9.30
C SER A 49 -8.57 -4.98 -8.80
N GLN A 50 -8.63 -5.32 -7.51
CA GLN A 50 -9.71 -6.08 -6.85
C GLN A 50 -9.80 -7.55 -7.28
N ASP A 51 -8.73 -8.12 -7.82
CA ASP A 51 -8.62 -9.54 -8.17
C ASP A 51 -7.77 -10.29 -7.14
N ALA A 52 -8.29 -10.35 -5.91
CA ALA A 52 -7.64 -11.00 -4.78
C ALA A 52 -7.50 -12.52 -4.99
N SER A 53 -8.42 -13.15 -5.73
CA SER A 53 -8.35 -14.58 -6.05
C SER A 53 -7.15 -14.92 -6.93
N ARG A 54 -6.88 -14.12 -7.96
CA ARG A 54 -5.70 -14.29 -8.81
C ARG A 54 -4.41 -13.99 -8.04
N ALA A 55 -4.39 -12.90 -7.28
CA ALA A 55 -3.23 -12.55 -6.45
C ALA A 55 -2.90 -13.65 -5.44
N HIS A 56 -3.92 -14.20 -4.78
CA HIS A 56 -3.83 -15.34 -3.86
C HIS A 56 -3.16 -16.54 -4.52
N TRP A 57 -3.64 -16.96 -5.71
CA TRP A 57 -3.07 -18.10 -6.44
C TRP A 57 -1.60 -17.87 -6.83
N LEU A 58 -1.26 -16.68 -7.31
CA LEU A 58 0.10 -16.32 -7.73
C LEU A 58 1.12 -16.26 -6.58
N LEU A 59 0.66 -16.08 -5.34
CA LEU A 59 1.53 -15.93 -4.16
C LEU A 59 1.77 -17.23 -3.40
N GLN A 60 1.09 -18.32 -3.77
CA GLN A 60 1.26 -19.62 -3.13
C GLN A 60 2.73 -20.08 -3.18
N GLY A 61 3.30 -20.39 -2.02
CA GLY A 61 4.69 -20.83 -1.89
C GLY A 61 5.76 -19.73 -2.02
N ASN A 62 5.39 -18.44 -2.10
CA ASN A 62 6.37 -17.36 -2.19
C ASN A 62 7.06 -17.12 -0.82
N PRO A 63 8.40 -17.22 -0.73
CA PRO A 63 9.11 -17.12 0.54
C PRO A 63 9.25 -15.69 1.06
N LEU A 64 9.05 -14.67 0.20
CA LEU A 64 9.32 -13.27 0.56
C LEU A 64 8.35 -12.80 1.66
N PRO A 65 8.84 -12.17 2.76
CA PRO A 65 7.96 -11.69 3.83
C PRO A 65 6.85 -10.74 3.36
N LYS A 66 7.15 -9.86 2.39
CA LYS A 66 6.15 -8.95 1.79
C LYS A 66 5.09 -9.69 0.95
N ALA A 67 5.48 -10.80 0.32
CA ALA A 67 4.57 -11.63 -0.46
C ALA A 67 3.65 -12.44 0.44
N ARG A 68 4.20 -13.02 1.51
CA ARG A 68 3.43 -13.68 2.57
C ARG A 68 2.41 -12.77 3.24
N TYR A 69 2.80 -11.53 3.55
CA TYR A 69 1.88 -10.53 4.06
C TYR A 69 0.76 -10.21 3.06
N LEU A 70 1.09 -9.98 1.78
CA LEU A 70 0.09 -9.74 0.74
C LEU A 70 -0.84 -10.95 0.53
N LEU A 71 -0.32 -12.18 0.63
CA LEU A 71 -1.11 -13.40 0.58
C LEU A 71 -2.12 -13.43 1.72
N ALA A 72 -1.70 -13.09 2.95
CA ALA A 72 -2.59 -12.97 4.09
C ALA A 72 -3.68 -11.89 3.89
N CYS A 73 -3.34 -10.75 3.28
CA CYS A 73 -4.33 -9.74 2.89
C CYS A 73 -5.35 -10.29 1.90
N CYS A 74 -4.90 -11.05 0.89
CA CYS A 74 -5.80 -11.72 -0.05
C CYS A 74 -6.70 -12.73 0.67
N CYS A 75 -6.15 -13.57 1.54
CA CYS A 75 -6.90 -14.54 2.33
C CYS A 75 -7.95 -13.86 3.21
N ALA A 76 -7.61 -12.75 3.87
CA ALA A 76 -8.56 -11.97 4.68
C ALA A 76 -9.70 -11.38 3.83
N GLN A 77 -9.41 -10.86 2.64
CA GLN A 77 -10.44 -10.37 1.71
C GLN A 77 -11.35 -11.50 1.20
N LEU A 78 -10.80 -12.71 1.02
CA LEU A 78 -11.52 -13.92 0.65
C LEU A 78 -12.15 -14.66 1.84
N GLN A 79 -12.03 -14.13 3.07
CA GLN A 79 -12.51 -14.73 4.32
C GLN A 79 -11.92 -16.12 4.64
N LYS A 80 -10.73 -16.42 4.12
CA LYS A 80 -9.95 -17.63 4.41
C LYS A 80 -9.04 -17.42 5.61
N TRP A 81 -9.64 -17.34 6.81
CA TRP A 81 -8.93 -16.89 8.02
C TRP A 81 -7.79 -17.82 8.46
N GLU A 82 -7.95 -19.13 8.34
CA GLU A 82 -6.92 -20.12 8.70
C GLU A 82 -5.69 -19.99 7.78
N GLU A 83 -5.92 -19.86 6.48
CA GLU A 83 -4.86 -19.65 5.49
C GLU A 83 -4.15 -18.28 5.67
N ALA A 84 -4.90 -17.26 6.12
CA ALA A 84 -4.31 -15.96 6.46
C ALA A 84 -3.38 -16.07 7.68
N GLU A 85 -3.76 -16.84 8.69
CA GLU A 85 -2.95 -17.11 9.89
C GLU A 85 -1.65 -17.82 9.51
N GLU A 86 -1.74 -18.87 8.69
CA GLU A 86 -0.60 -19.64 8.18
C GLU A 86 0.35 -18.79 7.33
N ALA A 87 -0.19 -17.96 6.42
CA ALA A 87 0.64 -17.07 5.61
C ALA A 87 1.46 -16.08 6.46
N LEU A 88 0.92 -15.61 7.59
CA LEU A 88 1.58 -14.65 8.48
C LEU A 88 2.63 -15.29 9.38
N VAL A 89 2.40 -16.52 9.84
CA VAL A 89 3.25 -17.23 10.80
C VAL A 89 4.14 -18.22 10.03
N SER A 90 5.46 -18.01 10.03
CA SER A 90 6.37 -18.94 9.35
C SER A 90 6.31 -20.35 9.97
N GLU A 91 6.29 -21.39 9.12
CA GLU A 91 6.22 -22.80 9.51
C GLU A 91 7.31 -23.21 10.53
N SER A 92 8.47 -22.55 10.51
CA SER A 92 9.59 -22.80 11.43
C SER A 92 9.23 -22.53 12.91
N HIS A 93 8.20 -21.73 13.18
CA HIS A 93 7.89 -21.26 14.54
C HIS A 93 6.46 -21.52 15.00
N ALA A 94 5.61 -22.16 14.19
CA ALA A 94 4.25 -22.56 14.56
C ALA A 94 4.22 -23.37 15.88
N TRP A 95 5.30 -24.11 16.18
CA TRP A 95 5.46 -24.88 17.42
C TRP A 95 5.95 -24.10 18.64
N THR A 96 6.51 -22.90 18.46
CA THR A 96 7.13 -22.11 19.55
C THR A 96 6.24 -20.99 20.08
N GLY A 97 5.12 -20.69 19.42
CA GLY A 97 4.24 -19.58 19.81
C GLY A 97 4.91 -18.20 19.74
N SER A 98 6.10 -18.11 19.14
CA SER A 98 6.89 -16.88 19.13
C SER A 98 6.36 -15.92 18.06
N LEU A 99 5.80 -14.78 18.50
CA LEU A 99 5.41 -13.64 17.66
C LEU A 99 6.61 -12.91 17.00
N ALA A 100 7.83 -13.44 17.13
CA ALA A 100 9.07 -12.79 16.74
C ALA A 100 9.25 -12.59 15.22
N GLU A 101 8.61 -13.41 14.37
CA GLU A 101 8.79 -13.35 12.92
C GLU A 101 7.46 -13.33 12.13
N VAL A 102 6.52 -12.48 12.55
CA VAL A 102 5.33 -12.21 11.74
C VAL A 102 5.74 -11.46 10.47
N ALA A 103 5.24 -11.94 9.34
CA ALA A 103 5.51 -11.34 8.02
C ALA A 103 5.20 -9.84 8.04
N HIS A 104 6.14 -9.02 7.56
CA HIS A 104 5.99 -7.56 7.45
C HIS A 104 5.90 -6.77 8.79
N GLY A 105 6.29 -7.36 9.92
CA GLY A 105 6.46 -6.63 11.18
C GLY A 105 5.15 -6.13 11.79
N ALA A 106 5.08 -4.85 12.19
CA ALA A 106 3.91 -4.29 12.88
C ALA A 106 2.59 -4.39 12.06
N PRO A 107 2.52 -4.04 10.77
CA PRO A 107 1.34 -4.28 9.94
C PRO A 107 0.89 -5.74 9.92
N GLY A 108 1.84 -6.67 9.88
CA GLY A 108 1.57 -8.11 9.94
C GLY A 108 0.96 -8.54 11.27
N LEU A 109 1.50 -8.05 12.38
CA LEU A 109 0.96 -8.31 13.72
C LEU A 109 -0.46 -7.76 13.89
N CYS A 110 -0.74 -6.58 13.33
CA CYS A 110 -2.09 -6.01 13.33
C CYS A 110 -3.06 -6.92 12.55
N LEU A 111 -2.69 -7.34 11.33
CA LEU A 111 -3.52 -8.25 10.54
C LEU A 111 -3.70 -9.61 11.24
N LEU A 112 -2.65 -10.15 11.86
CA LEU A 112 -2.72 -11.39 12.62
C LEU A 112 -3.72 -11.27 13.77
N GLY A 113 -3.71 -10.15 14.51
CA GLY A 113 -4.70 -9.86 15.54
C GLY A 113 -6.13 -9.92 14.99
N GLN A 114 -6.38 -9.29 13.85
CA GLN A 114 -7.70 -9.31 13.20
C GLN A 114 -8.14 -10.71 12.80
N VAL A 115 -7.22 -11.50 12.23
CA VAL A 115 -7.45 -12.90 11.86
C VAL A 115 -7.78 -13.74 13.11
N LYS A 116 -7.02 -13.58 14.20
CA LYS A 116 -7.26 -14.29 15.47
C LYS A 116 -8.63 -13.94 16.07
N GLU A 117 -9.08 -12.70 15.96
CA GLU A 117 -10.44 -12.31 16.37
C GLU A 117 -11.52 -13.01 15.52
N ARG A 118 -11.32 -13.10 14.19
CA ARG A 118 -12.24 -13.85 13.31
C ARG A 118 -12.28 -15.34 13.63
N LEU A 119 -11.17 -15.88 14.12
CA LEU A 119 -11.07 -17.25 14.63
C LEU A 119 -11.50 -17.41 16.10
N SER A 120 -12.07 -16.38 16.72
CA SER A 120 -12.49 -16.36 18.14
C SER A 120 -11.36 -16.58 19.16
N LYS A 121 -10.09 -16.43 18.75
CA LYS A 121 -8.88 -16.55 19.59
C LYS A 121 -8.53 -15.18 20.22
N HIS A 122 -9.44 -14.61 21.02
CA HIS A 122 -9.31 -13.23 21.51
C HIS A 122 -8.06 -12.97 22.36
N ASP A 123 -7.65 -13.91 23.21
CA ASP A 123 -6.46 -13.74 24.06
C ASP A 123 -5.19 -13.56 23.21
N GLN A 124 -5.04 -14.39 22.18
CA GLN A 124 -3.93 -14.29 21.22
C GLN A 124 -4.02 -13.01 20.39
N ALA A 125 -5.22 -12.54 20.06
CA ALA A 125 -5.40 -11.27 19.35
C ALA A 125 -4.90 -10.08 20.19
N VAL A 126 -5.21 -10.06 21.49
CA VAL A 126 -4.73 -9.03 22.43
C VAL A 126 -3.20 -8.99 22.44
N GLU A 127 -2.54 -10.14 22.50
CA GLU A 127 -1.08 -10.24 22.45
C GLU A 127 -0.51 -9.71 21.12
N CYS A 128 -1.12 -10.08 19.99
CA CYS A 128 -0.71 -9.60 18.67
C CYS A 128 -0.77 -8.08 18.57
N TYR A 129 -1.86 -7.47 19.02
CA TYR A 129 -2.02 -6.02 18.98
C TYR A 129 -1.10 -5.30 19.98
N ALA A 130 -0.92 -5.84 21.19
CA ALA A 130 0.02 -5.28 22.15
C ALA A 130 1.43 -5.24 21.57
N ARG A 131 1.89 -6.35 20.96
CA ARG A 131 3.19 -6.42 20.30
C ARG A 131 3.29 -5.50 19.08
N CYS A 132 2.21 -5.35 18.32
CA CYS A 132 2.13 -4.38 17.23
C CYS A 132 2.42 -2.95 17.71
N LEU A 133 1.79 -2.54 18.83
CA LEU A 133 1.92 -1.20 19.39
C LEU A 133 3.27 -0.94 20.05
N GLU A 134 3.96 -1.99 20.51
CA GLU A 134 5.36 -1.90 20.96
C GLU A 134 6.32 -1.56 19.81
N ILE A 135 6.04 -2.07 18.60
CA ILE A 135 6.87 -1.84 17.42
C ILE A 135 6.46 -0.54 16.71
N CYS A 136 5.16 -0.31 16.54
CA CYS A 136 4.60 0.85 15.86
C CYS A 136 3.46 1.47 16.69
N PRO A 137 3.76 2.45 17.55
CA PRO A 137 2.76 3.18 18.33
C PRO A 137 1.74 3.94 17.46
N PHE A 138 2.04 4.17 16.18
CA PHE A 138 1.16 4.85 15.22
C PHE A 138 0.04 3.96 14.66
N MET A 139 0.02 2.67 15.00
CA MET A 139 -0.96 1.72 14.47
C MET A 139 -2.31 1.90 15.19
N TRP A 140 -3.05 2.93 14.79
CA TRP A 140 -4.36 3.27 15.38
C TRP A 140 -5.31 2.07 15.41
N GLU A 141 -5.40 1.31 14.31
CA GLU A 141 -6.31 0.17 14.22
C GLU A 141 -5.97 -0.90 15.27
N ALA A 142 -4.68 -1.19 15.51
CA ALA A 142 -4.28 -2.10 16.57
C ALA A 142 -4.69 -1.58 17.95
N TYR A 143 -4.52 -0.29 18.21
CA TYR A 143 -4.93 0.34 19.48
C TYR A 143 -6.45 0.30 19.69
N GLU A 144 -7.23 0.61 18.67
CA GLU A 144 -8.69 0.58 18.72
C GLU A 144 -9.20 -0.82 19.07
N ARG A 145 -8.70 -1.84 18.36
CA ARG A 145 -9.08 -3.23 18.60
C ARG A 145 -8.61 -3.72 19.96
N TRP A 146 -7.36 -3.45 20.32
CA TRP A 146 -6.76 -3.85 21.59
C TRP A 146 -7.45 -3.21 22.79
N SER A 147 -7.67 -1.90 22.78
CA SER A 147 -8.34 -1.20 23.87
C SER A 147 -9.78 -1.68 24.06
N TRP A 148 -10.50 -1.95 22.98
CA TRP A 148 -11.83 -2.54 23.04
C TRP A 148 -11.84 -3.93 23.70
N LEU A 149 -10.88 -4.79 23.36
CA LEU A 149 -10.75 -6.12 23.96
C LEU A 149 -10.29 -6.05 25.42
N ALA A 150 -9.31 -5.20 25.73
CA ALA A 150 -8.78 -5.00 27.08
C ALA A 150 -9.82 -4.42 28.03
N LEU A 151 -10.66 -3.49 27.56
CA LEU A 151 -11.74 -2.90 28.36
C LEU A 151 -12.92 -3.86 28.59
N LYS A 152 -13.04 -4.94 27.80
CA LYS A 152 -14.01 -6.01 28.07
C LYS A 152 -13.55 -6.96 29.18
N ALA A 153 -12.29 -6.89 29.61
CA ALA A 153 -11.80 -7.67 30.74
C ALA A 153 -12.60 -7.38 32.02
N PRO A 154 -12.67 -8.34 32.96
CA PRO A 154 -13.42 -8.18 34.20
C PRO A 154 -12.89 -7.01 35.04
N ALA A 155 -13.76 -6.39 35.82
CA ALA A 155 -13.53 -5.07 36.43
C ALA A 155 -12.28 -4.99 37.35
N HIS A 156 -11.86 -6.10 37.95
CA HIS A 156 -10.71 -6.15 38.87
C HIS A 156 -9.34 -6.10 38.17
N SER A 157 -9.28 -6.45 36.88
CA SER A 157 -8.06 -6.40 36.06
C SER A 157 -8.15 -5.36 34.94
N ARG A 158 -9.25 -4.61 34.87
CA ARG A 158 -9.51 -3.64 33.82
C ARG A 158 -8.69 -2.37 34.03
N PRO A 159 -7.74 -2.04 33.13
CA PRO A 159 -7.06 -0.75 33.19
C PRO A 159 -8.01 0.38 32.78
N SER A 160 -7.77 1.60 33.27
CA SER A 160 -8.56 2.77 32.85
C SER A 160 -8.21 3.14 31.40
N ALA A 161 -9.21 3.57 30.62
CA ALA A 161 -8.98 3.97 29.22
C ALA A 161 -7.88 5.04 29.08
N ALA A 162 -7.80 5.97 30.03
CA ALA A 162 -6.75 6.98 30.08
C ALA A 162 -5.36 6.38 30.35
N GLY A 163 -5.25 5.42 31.28
CA GLY A 163 -3.98 4.73 31.55
C GLY A 163 -3.51 3.88 30.38
N VAL A 164 -4.46 3.23 29.70
CA VAL A 164 -4.21 2.47 28.47
C VAL A 164 -3.65 3.39 27.38
N ALA A 165 -4.30 4.51 27.10
CA ALA A 165 -3.85 5.49 26.12
C ALA A 165 -2.46 6.06 26.45
N ALA A 166 -2.24 6.46 27.70
CA ALA A 166 -0.98 7.06 28.14
C ALA A 166 0.21 6.10 28.04
N SER A 167 -0.01 4.79 28.23
CA SER A 167 1.05 3.79 28.09
C SER A 167 1.47 3.56 26.63
N VAL A 168 0.58 3.79 25.67
CA VAL A 168 0.83 3.59 24.24
C VAL A 168 1.31 4.88 23.57
N PHE A 169 0.60 6.00 23.79
CA PHE A 169 0.82 7.28 23.14
C PHE A 169 1.60 8.23 24.06
N ASN A 170 2.90 8.00 24.19
CA ASN A 170 3.82 8.89 24.91
C ASN A 170 4.99 9.31 24.01
N GLU A 171 5.59 10.44 24.38
CA GLU A 171 6.64 11.09 23.59
C GLU A 171 7.86 10.19 23.39
N GLU A 172 8.24 9.41 24.40
CA GLU A 172 9.36 8.47 24.32
C GLU A 172 9.14 7.39 23.26
N ARG A 173 7.98 6.71 23.30
CA ARG A 173 7.63 5.68 22.31
C ARG A 173 7.51 6.26 20.91
N PHE A 174 6.93 7.45 20.78
CA PHE A 174 6.84 8.14 19.49
C PHE A 174 8.23 8.47 18.94
N ALA A 175 9.13 9.01 19.76
CA ALA A 175 10.49 9.32 19.34
C ALA A 175 11.27 8.07 18.91
N GLN A 176 11.16 6.97 19.66
CA GLN A 176 11.78 5.69 19.33
C GLN A 176 11.26 5.13 18.00
N ALA A 177 9.94 5.18 17.77
CA ALA A 177 9.34 4.69 16.55
C ALA A 177 9.66 5.57 15.33
N MET A 178 9.76 6.90 15.51
CA MET A 178 10.21 7.79 14.44
C MET A 178 11.68 7.52 14.06
N ALA A 179 12.52 7.22 15.04
CA ALA A 179 13.94 6.92 14.80
C ALA A 179 14.15 5.61 14.04
N SER A 180 13.21 4.66 14.11
CA SER A 180 13.29 3.37 13.42
C SER A 180 12.68 3.38 12.01
N LEU A 181 11.94 4.42 11.63
CA LEU A 181 11.39 4.55 10.28
C LEU A 181 12.50 4.79 9.25
N PRO A 182 12.50 4.08 8.11
CA PRO A 182 13.44 4.34 7.04
C PRO A 182 13.23 5.77 6.52
N LEU A 183 14.32 6.55 6.45
CA LEU A 183 14.31 7.89 5.87
C LEU A 183 13.65 7.86 4.48
N PRO A 184 12.81 8.85 4.14
CA PRO A 184 12.22 8.90 2.81
C PRO A 184 13.35 8.87 1.77
N ARG A 185 13.26 7.92 0.83
CA ARG A 185 14.19 7.88 -0.31
C ARG A 185 14.08 9.25 -0.99
N SER A 186 15.17 10.00 -0.99
CA SER A 186 15.30 11.20 -1.82
C SER A 186 14.96 10.80 -3.24
N HIS A 187 13.80 11.23 -3.74
CA HIS A 187 13.47 11.06 -5.14
C HIS A 187 14.65 11.65 -5.95
N PRO A 188 15.31 10.88 -6.85
CA PRO A 188 16.19 11.51 -7.81
C PRO A 188 15.32 12.56 -8.52
N GLN A 189 15.78 13.81 -8.49
CA GLN A 189 15.09 14.92 -9.12
C GLN A 189 14.58 14.47 -10.48
N GLN A 190 13.27 14.58 -10.70
CA GLN A 190 12.70 14.43 -12.02
C GLN A 190 13.40 15.45 -12.92
N THR A 191 14.36 14.99 -13.71
CA THR A 191 14.86 15.77 -14.84
C THR A 191 13.66 16.02 -15.74
N PRO A 192 13.31 17.28 -16.06
CA PRO A 192 12.19 17.55 -16.94
C PRO A 192 12.45 16.86 -18.28
N LEU A 193 11.59 15.91 -18.63
CA LEU A 193 11.65 15.11 -19.87
C LEU A 193 11.29 15.91 -21.13
N CYS A 194 11.20 17.24 -21.05
CA CYS A 194 11.01 18.11 -22.20
C CYS A 194 11.93 19.33 -22.09
N PRO A 195 12.80 19.61 -23.08
CA PRO A 195 13.33 20.96 -23.23
C PRO A 195 12.14 21.91 -23.49
N PRO A 196 12.13 23.12 -22.89
CA PRO A 196 11.12 24.11 -23.22
C PRO A 196 11.19 24.42 -24.72
N PRO A 197 10.04 24.68 -25.39
CA PRO A 197 10.05 25.04 -26.80
C PRO A 197 10.94 26.27 -27.00
N SER A 198 11.96 26.13 -27.85
CA SER A 198 12.86 27.22 -28.24
C SER A 198 12.01 28.38 -28.74
N ARG A 199 12.00 29.50 -28.01
CA ARG A 199 11.43 30.76 -28.51
C ARG A 199 12.12 31.09 -29.84
N PRO A 200 11.39 31.33 -30.95
CA PRO A 200 12.03 31.83 -32.14
C PRO A 200 12.59 33.23 -31.83
N VAL A 201 13.91 33.35 -32.01
CA VAL A 201 14.63 34.62 -31.99
C VAL A 201 14.05 35.49 -33.09
N GLY A 202 13.66 36.72 -32.73
CA GLY A 202 13.02 37.66 -33.63
C GLY A 202 13.86 37.93 -34.88
N GLY A 203 13.31 37.57 -36.03
CA GLY A 203 13.66 38.15 -37.32
C GLY A 203 12.59 39.20 -37.65
N GLN A 204 12.99 40.46 -37.66
CA GLN A 204 12.19 41.55 -38.22
C GLN A 204 11.83 41.22 -39.67
N GLN A 205 10.55 41.24 -40.00
CA GLN A 205 10.08 41.81 -41.27
C GLN A 205 8.62 42.20 -41.13
N ALA A 206 8.40 43.51 -41.07
CA ALA A 206 7.13 44.14 -41.37
C ALA A 206 6.78 43.86 -42.84
N SER A 207 5.50 43.55 -43.13
CA SER A 207 4.73 44.13 -44.24
C SER A 207 3.41 43.39 -44.50
N GLN A 208 2.32 44.16 -44.47
CA GLN A 208 1.08 44.02 -45.24
C GLN A 208 -0.03 43.08 -44.70
N LEU A 209 -0.99 43.71 -44.00
CA LEU A 209 -2.39 43.26 -43.90
C LEU A 209 -3.13 43.66 -45.19
N PRO A 210 -3.92 42.77 -45.83
CA PRO A 210 -4.92 43.22 -46.78
C PRO A 210 -6.17 43.69 -46.03
N SER A 211 -6.56 44.92 -46.36
CA SER A 211 -7.81 45.57 -45.97
C SER A 211 -9.01 44.83 -46.58
N PHE A 212 -9.93 44.32 -45.75
CA PHE A 212 -11.26 43.92 -46.20
C PHE A 212 -12.25 45.02 -45.86
N GLY A 213 -12.68 45.71 -46.92
CA GLY A 213 -13.63 46.81 -46.89
C GLY A 213 -15.02 46.37 -46.39
N GLY A 214 -15.68 47.33 -45.75
CA GLY A 214 -16.97 47.16 -45.09
C GLY A 214 -18.15 46.90 -46.03
N GLY A 215 -19.18 46.33 -45.41
CA GLY A 215 -20.52 46.19 -45.94
C GLY A 215 -21.46 45.68 -44.84
N ALA A 216 -22.12 46.60 -44.14
CA ALA A 216 -23.29 46.31 -43.28
C ALA A 216 -24.56 46.83 -44.01
N PRO A 217 -25.77 46.72 -43.43
CA PRO A 217 -26.55 45.50 -43.15
C PRO A 217 -27.99 45.60 -43.73
N ARG A 218 -28.72 44.48 -43.89
CA ARG A 218 -30.21 44.45 -44.01
C ARG A 218 -30.72 43.13 -43.41
N SER A 219 -31.32 43.14 -42.22
CA SER A 219 -32.75 43.36 -41.92
C SER A 219 -33.65 42.15 -42.20
N SER A 220 -34.04 41.49 -41.10
CA SER A 220 -35.37 40.94 -40.75
C SER A 220 -36.27 40.31 -41.82
N ARG A 221 -36.66 39.03 -41.63
CA ARG A 221 -38.05 38.64 -41.28
C ARG A 221 -38.25 37.10 -41.22
N GLU A 222 -38.89 36.71 -40.13
CA GLU A 222 -39.86 35.61 -39.90
C GLU A 222 -40.21 34.66 -41.05
N LEU A 223 -40.11 33.34 -40.80
CA LEU A 223 -41.21 32.44 -40.43
C LEU A 223 -40.64 31.11 -39.91
#